data_AF-A0A8H3TWE4-F1
#
_entry.id   AF-A0A8H3TWE4-F1
#
_cell.length_a   1.000
_cell.length_b   1.000
_cell.length_c   1.000
_cell.angle_alpha   90.00
_cell.angle_beta   90.00
_cell.angle_gamma   90.00
#
_symmetry.space_group_name_H-M   'P 1'
#
loop_
_entity.id
_entity.type
_entity.pdbx_description
1 polymer ?
#
loop_
_entity_poly.entity_id
_entity_poly.type
_entity_poly.pdbx_seq_one_letter_code
_entity_poly.pdbx_strand_id
1 'polypeptide(L)'
;MHTFLSSCLIAFTVPTLGSKAVPSAQHPYNPFYLYKMSAVQQPAFDEATQKELGQFLEQEQSKAKMQASIHELTDKCWNTCITGSLSGKFSRSEASCLENCVDRFLDTSLFIVKQIEQQKAGMH
;
A
#
# COMPACT_ATOMS: atom_id res chain seq x y z
N MET A 1 13.68 2.66 -17.27
CA MET A 1 14.48 3.30 -16.20
C MET A 1 13.66 3.68 -14.96
N HIS A 2 12.36 3.38 -14.85
CA HIS A 2 11.53 3.69 -13.67
C HIS A 2 11.33 2.53 -12.67
N THR A 3 11.77 1.31 -12.98
CA THR A 3 11.64 0.14 -12.09
C THR A 3 12.82 -0.07 -11.13
N PHE A 4 13.91 0.70 -11.26
CA PHE A 4 15.12 0.51 -10.44
C PHE A 4 15.25 1.46 -9.24
N LEU A 5 14.59 2.63 -9.25
CA LEU A 5 14.75 3.61 -8.17
C LEU A 5 13.71 3.45 -7.05
N SER A 6 12.50 2.96 -7.33
CA SER A 6 11.50 2.68 -6.28
C SER A 6 11.82 1.40 -5.49
N SER A 7 12.42 0.40 -6.16
CA SER A 7 12.86 -0.85 -5.54
C SER A 7 14.03 -0.68 -4.56
N CYS A 8 14.79 0.42 -4.65
CA CYS A 8 15.97 0.62 -3.80
C CYS A 8 15.64 1.28 -2.45
N LEU A 9 14.57 2.08 -2.37
CA LEU A 9 14.17 2.73 -1.10
C LEU A 9 13.29 1.83 -0.23
N ILE A 10 12.54 0.90 -0.83
CA ILE A 10 11.81 -0.14 -0.08
C ILE A 10 12.79 -1.18 0.51
N ALA A 11 13.99 -1.32 -0.04
CA ALA A 11 14.99 -2.28 0.44
C ALA A 11 15.66 -1.91 1.78
N PHE A 12 15.58 -0.66 2.25
CA PHE A 12 16.28 -0.22 3.48
C PHE A 12 15.40 -0.15 4.74
N THR A 13 14.08 -0.30 4.64
CA THR A 13 13.18 -0.22 5.81
C THR A 13 12.44 -1.52 6.14
N VAL A 14 12.64 -2.58 5.36
CA VAL A 14 12.26 -3.93 5.75
C VAL A 14 13.43 -4.53 6.53
N PRO A 15 13.30 -4.79 7.85
CA PRO A 15 14.23 -5.69 8.49
C PRO A 15 14.04 -7.04 7.79
N THR A 16 15.07 -7.47 7.08
CA THR A 16 15.15 -8.75 6.39
C THR A 16 15.07 -9.86 7.42
N LEU A 17 13.85 -10.27 7.76
CA LEU A 17 13.60 -11.55 8.39
C LEU A 17 13.90 -12.62 7.33
N GLY A 18 15.16 -13.05 7.30
CA GLY A 18 15.69 -14.27 6.70
C GLY A 18 15.13 -14.65 5.33
N SER A 19 15.98 -14.58 4.31
CA SER A 19 15.82 -15.25 3.02
C SER A 19 15.26 -16.67 3.14
N LYS A 20 13.94 -16.81 3.10
CA LYS A 20 13.28 -18.04 2.68
C LYS A 20 12.61 -17.72 1.37
N ALA A 21 13.11 -18.37 0.33
CA ALA A 21 12.58 -18.34 -1.01
C ALA A 21 11.05 -18.38 -1.00
N VAL A 22 10.42 -17.47 -1.76
CA VAL A 22 9.02 -17.62 -2.17
C VAL A 22 8.95 -18.92 -2.98
N PRO A 23 8.25 -19.97 -2.53
CA PRO A 23 8.08 -21.14 -3.36
C PRO A 23 7.18 -20.75 -4.54
N SER A 24 7.68 -20.97 -5.75
CA SER A 24 6.93 -20.87 -7.00
C SER A 24 5.63 -21.67 -6.89
N ALA A 25 4.52 -20.99 -7.12
CA ALA A 25 3.18 -21.53 -7.05
C ALA A 25 2.95 -22.58 -8.16
N GLN A 26 2.84 -23.86 -7.78
CA GLN A 26 2.50 -24.94 -8.72
C GLN A 26 1.15 -25.62 -8.46
N HIS A 27 0.31 -25.15 -7.52
CA HIS A 27 -1.00 -25.82 -7.27
C HIS A 27 -2.15 -24.85 -6.95
N PRO A 28 -2.78 -24.22 -7.96
CA PRO A 28 -3.84 -23.24 -7.78
C PRO A 28 -5.25 -23.80 -7.46
N TYR A 29 -5.40 -25.10 -7.17
CA TYR A 29 -6.73 -25.72 -6.96
C TYR A 29 -6.89 -26.54 -5.68
N ASN A 30 -5.95 -26.48 -4.73
CA ASN A 30 -6.10 -27.22 -3.49
C ASN A 30 -6.82 -26.37 -2.42
N PRO A 31 -8.04 -26.75 -1.97
CA PRO A 31 -8.80 -25.99 -0.95
C PRO A 31 -8.08 -25.87 0.39
N PHE A 32 -7.07 -26.70 0.68
CA PHE A 32 -6.23 -26.57 1.88
C PHE A 32 -5.35 -25.31 1.90
N TYR A 33 -5.02 -24.69 0.75
CA TYR A 33 -4.20 -23.47 0.71
C TYR A 33 -4.97 -22.21 1.11
N LEU A 34 -6.26 -22.17 0.81
CA LEU A 34 -7.15 -21.08 1.25
C LEU A 34 -7.25 -21.04 2.78
N TYR A 35 -7.30 -22.21 3.43
CA TYR A 35 -7.30 -22.31 4.90
C TYR A 35 -5.96 -21.91 5.54
N LYS A 36 -4.83 -22.15 4.87
CA LYS A 36 -3.49 -21.80 5.36
C LYS A 36 -3.14 -20.31 5.22
N MET A 37 -3.78 -19.57 4.31
CA MET A 37 -3.69 -18.10 4.28
C MET A 37 -4.52 -17.44 5.40
N SER A 38 -5.60 -18.10 5.84
CA SER A 38 -6.38 -17.67 7.02
C SER A 38 -5.81 -18.18 8.36
N ALA A 39 -4.96 -19.20 8.34
CA ALA A 39 -4.27 -19.71 9.52
C ALA A 39 -2.81 -19.23 9.52
N VAL A 40 -2.60 -17.96 9.89
CA VAL A 40 -1.38 -17.61 10.62
C VAL A 40 -1.34 -18.55 11.81
N GLN A 41 -0.56 -19.64 11.72
CA GLN A 41 -0.32 -20.51 12.86
C GLN A 41 0.50 -19.69 13.84
N GLN A 42 -0.16 -18.97 14.74
CA GLN A 42 0.51 -18.28 15.84
C GLN A 42 1.06 -19.38 16.76
N PRO A 43 2.38 -19.45 16.98
CA PRO A 43 2.91 -20.05 18.21
C PRO A 43 2.11 -19.49 19.40
N ALA A 44 1.87 -20.30 20.43
CA ALA A 44 1.33 -19.79 21.68
C ALA A 44 2.38 -18.83 22.29
N PHE A 45 2.26 -17.55 21.97
CA PHE A 45 3.11 -16.49 22.47
C PHE A 45 2.66 -16.11 23.89
N ASP A 46 3.61 -15.76 24.74
CA ASP A 46 3.30 -15.13 26.02
C ASP A 46 2.64 -13.76 25.81
N GLU A 47 1.92 -13.29 26.83
CA GLU A 47 1.12 -12.05 26.75
C GLU A 47 1.98 -10.82 26.38
N ALA A 48 3.23 -10.77 26.83
CA ALA A 48 4.15 -9.69 26.50
C ALA A 48 4.55 -9.73 25.02
N THR A 49 4.91 -10.90 24.50
CA THR A 49 5.20 -11.09 23.06
C THR A 49 3.98 -10.79 22.18
N GLN A 50 2.77 -11.15 22.61
CA GLN A 50 1.55 -10.84 21.86
C GLN A 50 1.32 -9.33 21.74
N LYS A 51 1.60 -8.57 22.81
CA LYS A 51 1.50 -7.10 22.80
C LYS A 51 2.53 -6.45 21.89
N GLU A 52 3.78 -6.91 21.93
CA GLU A 52 4.85 -6.43 21.06
C GLU A 52 4.54 -6.71 19.58
N LEU A 53 4.09 -7.94 19.28
CA LEU A 53 3.68 -8.32 17.93
C LEU A 53 2.50 -7.49 17.43
N GLY A 54 1.53 -7.18 18.29
CA GLY A 54 0.41 -6.30 17.94
C GLY A 54 0.88 -4.92 17.49
N GLN A 55 1.79 -4.30 18.26
CA GLN A 55 2.37 -3.01 17.91
C GLN A 55 3.19 -3.06 16.62
N PHE A 56 3.98 -4.12 16.44
CA PHE A 56 4.73 -4.33 15.22
C PHE A 56 3.81 -4.45 13.99
N LEU A 57 2.76 -5.26 14.09
CA LEU A 57 1.80 -5.45 13.01
C LEU A 57 1.06 -4.15 12.64
N GLU A 58 0.66 -3.34 13.63
CA GLU A 58 0.03 -2.05 13.37
C GLU A 58 0.97 -1.09 12.61
N GLN A 59 2.24 -1.05 13.00
CA GLN A 59 3.26 -0.23 12.33
C GLN A 59 3.50 -0.70 10.89
N GLU A 60 3.68 -2.01 10.68
CA GLU A 60 3.91 -2.57 9.35
C GLU A 60 2.67 -2.42 8.46
N GLN A 61 1.47 -2.57 9.01
CA GLN A 61 0.24 -2.34 8.27
C GLN A 61 0.09 -0.87 7.86
N SER A 62 0.45 0.07 8.73
CA SER A 62 0.46 1.50 8.41
C SER A 62 1.41 1.81 7.25
N LYS A 63 2.63 1.27 7.29
CA LYS A 63 3.61 1.41 6.21
C LYS A 63 3.09 0.80 4.90
N ALA A 64 2.54 -0.40 4.95
CA ALA A 64 2.01 -1.08 3.76
C ALA A 64 0.85 -0.30 3.12
N LYS A 65 -0.05 0.25 3.95
CA LYS A 65 -1.15 1.12 3.48
C LYS A 65 -0.60 2.38 2.80
N MET A 66 0.38 3.04 3.39
CA MET A 66 1.02 4.22 2.80
C MET A 66 1.67 3.89 1.45
N GLN A 67 2.40 2.78 1.34
CA GLN A 67 3.01 2.36 0.08
C GLN A 67 1.95 2.08 -1.00
N ALA A 68 0.87 1.39 -0.65
CA ALA A 68 -0.25 1.17 -1.56
C ALA A 68 -0.85 2.50 -2.05
N SER A 69 -1.05 3.48 -1.17
CA SER A 69 -1.53 4.82 -1.54
C SER A 69 -0.55 5.56 -2.45
N ILE A 70 0.76 5.44 -2.22
CA ILE A 70 1.78 6.02 -3.11
C ILE A 70 1.67 5.42 -4.50
N HIS A 71 1.54 4.10 -4.62
CA HIS A 71 1.36 3.43 -5.91
C HIS A 71 0.08 3.89 -6.63
N GLU A 72 -1.04 3.92 -5.92
CA GLU A 72 -2.32 4.38 -6.49
C GLU A 72 -2.25 5.83 -7.00
N LEU A 73 -1.72 6.74 -6.18
CA LEU A 73 -1.55 8.15 -6.55
C LEU A 73 -0.60 8.31 -7.73
N THR A 74 0.51 7.55 -7.73
CA THR A 74 1.47 7.57 -8.84
C THR A 74 0.79 7.16 -10.13
N ASP A 75 0.09 6.02 -10.16
CA ASP A 75 -0.56 5.54 -11.37
C ASP A 75 -1.67 6.50 -11.84
N LYS A 76 -2.51 6.97 -10.91
CA LYS A 76 -3.61 7.88 -11.23
C LYS A 76 -3.11 9.22 -11.76
N CYS A 77 -2.21 9.86 -11.04
CA CYS A 77 -1.72 11.18 -11.40
C CYS A 77 -0.78 11.15 -12.59
N TRP A 78 -0.04 10.04 -12.80
CA TRP A 78 0.71 9.84 -14.03
C TRP A 78 -0.20 9.83 -15.25
N ASN A 79 -1.23 8.98 -15.24
CA ASN A 79 -2.18 8.88 -16.37
C ASN A 79 -2.97 10.17 -16.61
N THR A 80 -3.17 10.98 -15.57
CA THR A 80 -3.92 12.24 -15.66
C THR A 80 -3.04 13.39 -16.19
N CYS A 81 -1.80 13.49 -15.71
CA CYS A 81 -0.95 14.66 -15.91
C CYS A 81 0.09 14.48 -17.01
N ILE A 82 0.55 13.26 -17.28
CA ILE A 82 1.62 12.99 -18.25
C ILE A 82 1.00 12.48 -19.55
N THR A 83 0.56 13.42 -20.39
CA THR A 83 -0.07 13.13 -21.69
C THR A 83 0.84 13.42 -22.88
N GLY A 84 2.03 14.00 -22.63
CA GLY A 84 2.99 14.41 -23.64
C GLY A 84 4.06 13.37 -23.96
N SER A 85 5.04 13.77 -24.76
CA SER A 85 6.24 12.96 -24.98
C SER A 85 7.08 12.91 -23.70
N LEU A 86 7.52 11.70 -23.34
CA LEU A 86 8.35 11.50 -22.16
C LEU A 86 9.69 12.22 -22.33
N SER A 87 9.94 13.19 -21.46
CA SER A 87 11.20 13.92 -21.36
C SER A 87 11.91 13.56 -20.05
N GLY A 88 13.22 13.81 -19.95
CA GLY A 88 13.98 13.54 -18.71
C GLY A 88 13.58 14.40 -17.51
N LYS A 89 12.64 15.34 -17.68
CA LYS A 89 12.09 16.21 -16.64
C LYS A 89 10.62 16.52 -16.91
N PHE A 90 9.89 16.88 -15.86
CA PHE A 90 8.55 17.43 -16.01
C PHE A 90 8.60 18.87 -16.49
N SER A 91 7.71 19.22 -17.41
CA SER A 91 7.39 20.61 -17.73
C SER A 91 6.74 21.29 -16.52
N ARG A 92 6.69 22.63 -16.54
CA ARG A 92 6.08 23.41 -15.45
C ARG A 92 4.60 23.07 -15.25
N SER A 93 3.87 22.79 -16.33
CA SER A 93 2.47 22.38 -16.30
C SER A 93 2.29 20.97 -15.73
N GLU A 94 3.15 20.02 -16.09
CA GLU A 94 3.09 18.65 -15.56
C GLU A 94 3.39 18.63 -14.05
N ALA A 95 4.42 19.36 -13.61
CA ALA A 95 4.76 19.46 -12.18
C ALA A 95 3.59 20.04 -11.38
N SER A 96 3.00 21.15 -11.85
CA SER A 96 1.84 21.75 -11.19
C SER A 96 0.61 20.85 -11.24
N CYS A 97 0.39 20.10 -12.33
CA CYS A 97 -0.69 19.12 -12.41
C CYS A 97 -0.52 18.01 -11.37
N LEU A 98 0.68 17.45 -11.22
CA LEU A 98 0.95 16.37 -10.27
C LEU A 98 0.66 16.79 -8.83
N GLU A 99 1.11 17.99 -8.43
CA GLU A 99 0.81 18.57 -7.10
C GLU A 99 -0.71 18.68 -6.87
N ASN A 100 -1.41 19.32 -7.81
CA ASN A 100 -2.87 19.49 -7.71
C ASN A 100 -3.62 18.15 -7.74
N CYS A 101 -3.16 17.19 -8.54
CA CYS A 101 -3.79 15.88 -8.66
C CYS A 101 -3.82 15.14 -7.33
N VAL A 102 -2.68 15.11 -6.63
CA VAL A 102 -2.57 14.48 -5.31
C VAL A 102 -3.48 15.17 -4.29
N ASP A 103 -3.42 16.51 -4.21
CA ASP A 103 -4.25 17.28 -3.28
C ASP A 103 -5.75 17.06 -3.52
N ARG A 104 -6.20 17.12 -4.78
CA ARG A 104 -7.60 16.89 -5.15
C ARG A 104 -8.04 15.46 -4.84
N PHE A 105 -7.18 14.46 -5.04
CA PHE A 105 -7.50 13.08 -4.74
C PHE A 105 -7.68 12.86 -3.23
N LEU A 106 -6.78 13.39 -2.41
CA LEU A 106 -6.87 13.30 -0.95
C LEU A 106 -8.10 14.02 -0.42
N ASP A 107 -8.37 15.25 -0.88
CA ASP A 107 -9.56 16.01 -0.51
C ASP A 107 -10.84 15.25 -0.82
N THR A 108 -10.94 14.71 -2.03
CA THR A 108 -12.12 13.96 -2.48
C THR A 108 -12.28 12.66 -1.70
N SER A 109 -11.20 11.94 -1.45
CA SER A 109 -11.21 10.69 -0.68
C SER A 109 -11.71 10.92 0.75
N LEU A 110 -11.19 11.96 1.42
CA LEU A 110 -11.65 12.34 2.76
C LEU A 110 -13.09 12.81 2.77
N PHE A 111 -13.52 13.56 1.76
CA PHE A 111 -14.91 13.97 1.62
C PHE A 111 -15.85 12.77 1.50
N ILE A 112 -15.53 11.81 0.64
CA ILE A 112 -16.32 10.58 0.45
C ILE A 112 -16.40 9.79 1.75
N VAL A 113 -15.27 9.59 2.45
CA VAL A 113 -15.26 8.86 3.73
C VAL A 113 -16.17 9.55 4.75
N LYS A 114 -16.06 10.88 4.90
CA LYS A 114 -16.92 11.65 5.82
C LYS A 114 -18.40 11.52 5.47
N GLN A 115 -18.75 11.54 4.18
CA GLN A 115 -20.13 11.35 3.74
C GLN A 115 -20.65 9.95 4.08
N ILE A 116 -19.84 8.92 3.86
CA ILE A 116 -20.19 7.54 4.22
C ILE A 116 -20.40 7.40 5.74
N GLU A 117 -19.52 8.00 6.55
CA GLU A 117 -19.65 8.01 8.02
C GLU A 117 -20.93 8.70 8.48
N GLN A 118 -21.28 9.85 7.87
CA GLN A 118 -22.53 10.57 8.14
C GLN A 118 -23.76 9.73 7.79
N GLN A 119 -23.75 9.05 6.64
CA GLN A 119 -24.84 8.17 6.23
C GLN A 119 -25.00 6.97 7.17
N LYS A 120 -23.89 6.37 7.63
CA LYS A 120 -23.94 5.28 8.62
C LYS A 120 -24.50 5.74 9.97
N ALA A 121 -24.17 6.96 10.40
CA ALA A 121 -24.68 7.52 11.65
C ALA A 121 -26.17 7.90 11.59
N GLY A 122 -26.68 8.29 10.41
CA GLY A 122 -28.10 8.60 10.19
C GLY A 122 -29.01 7.40 9.91
N MET A 123 -28.47 6.17 9.92
CA MET A 123 -29.22 4.92 9.73
C MET A 123 -29.59 4.23 11.07
N HIS A 124 -29.73 5.02 12.13
CA HIS A 124 -30.31 4.67 13.43
C HIS A 124 -31.52 5.56 13.72
#